data_AF-A0A7L1WQN0-F1
#
_entry.id   AF-A0A7L1WQN0-F1
#
_cell.length_a   1.000
_cell.length_b   1.000
_cell.length_c   1.000
_cell.angle_alpha   90.00
_cell.angle_beta   90.00
_cell.angle_gamma   90.00
#
_symmetry.space_group_name_H-M   'P 1'
#
loop_
_entity.id
_entity.type
_entity.pdbx_description
1 polymer ?
#
loop_
_entity_poly.entity_id
_entity_poly.type
_entity_poly.pdbx_seq_one_letter_code
_entity_poly.pdbx_strand_id
1 'polypeptide(L)' 'AVAGSTVELGCSARGDPAPQVQWHKEHGDLPWGRHEVDREHTLHLYAVTSADAGAYVCTAQSQLGTAAATTFLHV' A
#
# COMPACT_ATOMS: atom_id res chain seq x y z
N ALA A 1 6.86 1.17 12.90
CA ALA A 1 8.05 1.49 12.10
C ALA A 1 8.95 2.38 12.95
N VAL A 2 10.18 2.62 12.53
CA VAL A 2 11.08 3.60 13.17
C VAL A 2 11.40 4.65 12.12
N ALA A 3 11.46 5.93 12.51
CA ALA A 3 11.83 6.98 11.56
C ALA A 3 13.17 6.67 10.87
N GLY A 4 13.22 6.82 9.54
CA GLY A 4 14.36 6.48 8.69
C GLY A 4 14.41 5.02 8.22
N SER A 5 13.54 4.13 8.72
CA SER A 5 13.48 2.73 8.24
C SER A 5 12.74 2.61 6.91
N THR A 6 12.94 1.48 6.24
CA THR A 6 12.06 1.01 5.16
C THR A 6 10.91 0.21 5.78
N VAL A 7 9.71 0.36 5.25
CA VAL A 7 8.51 -0.39 5.66
C VAL A 7 7.92 -1.09 4.44
N GLU A 8 7.50 -2.33 4.64
CA GLU A 8 6.86 -3.16 3.62
C GLU A 8 5.42 -3.45 4.05
N LEU A 9 4.46 -3.13 3.19
CA LEU A 9 3.03 -3.41 3.38
C LEU A 9 2.58 -4.37 2.28
N GLY A 10 2.43 -5.66 2.62
CA GLY A 10 1.98 -6.68 1.68
C GLY A 10 0.47 -6.67 1.48
N CYS A 11 0.01 -6.84 0.24
CA CYS A 11 -1.40 -7.06 -0.07
C CYS A 11 -1.56 -8.30 -0.96
N SER A 12 -2.33 -9.28 -0.49
CA SER A 12 -2.64 -10.48 -1.29
C SER A 12 -4.06 -10.40 -1.81
N ALA A 13 -4.21 -10.45 -3.13
CA ALA A 13 -5.50 -10.49 -3.80
C ALA A 13 -5.58 -11.72 -4.70
N ARG A 14 -6.76 -12.36 -4.73
CA ARG A 14 -7.05 -13.53 -5.57
C ARG A 14 -8.34 -13.30 -6.34
N GLY A 15 -8.38 -13.73 -7.59
CA GLY A 15 -9.55 -13.64 -8.46
C GLY A 15 -9.25 -14.20 -9.84
N ASP A 16 -10.31 -14.57 -10.57
CA ASP A 16 -10.24 -14.95 -11.98
C ASP A 16 -11.30 -14.14 -12.74
N PRO A 17 -10.93 -13.19 -13.61
CA PRO A 17 -9.56 -12.82 -13.99
C PRO A 17 -8.75 -12.22 -12.84
N ALA A 18 -7.41 -12.35 -12.91
CA ALA A 18 -6.48 -11.84 -11.91
C ALA A 18 -6.71 -10.34 -11.65
N PRO A 19 -6.93 -9.91 -10.39
CA PRO A 19 -7.20 -8.52 -10.09
C PRO A 19 -5.93 -7.67 -10.18
N GLN A 20 -6.09 -6.42 -10.59
CA GLN A 20 -5.05 -5.40 -10.50
C GLN A 20 -5.09 -4.78 -9.10
N VAL A 21 -3.96 -4.74 -8.41
CA VAL A 21 -3.86 -4.15 -7.06
C VAL A 21 -3.25 -2.75 -7.15
N GLN A 22 -3.85 -1.80 -6.45
CA GLN A 22 -3.39 -0.42 -6.34
C GLN A 22 -3.35 0.01 -4.88
N TRP A 23 -2.31 0.76 -4.51
CA TRP A 23 -2.15 1.30 -3.17
C TRP A 23 -2.46 2.80 -3.14
N HIS A 24 -3.09 3.25 -2.06
CA HIS A 24 -3.25 4.66 -1.77
C HIS A 24 -3.22 4.90 -0.25
N LYS A 25 -2.95 6.14 0.16
CA LYS A 25 -3.09 6.59 1.54
C LYS A 25 -4.50 7.20 1.69
N GLU A 26 -5.22 6.86 2.76
CA GLU A 26 -6.62 7.28 2.92
C GLU A 26 -6.75 8.81 3.09
N HIS A 27 -5.75 9.42 3.73
CA HIS A 27 -5.72 10.85 4.03
C HIS A 27 -4.43 11.49 3.54
N GLY A 28 -4.27 11.54 2.21
CA GLY A 28 -3.15 12.19 1.54
C GLY A 28 -2.58 11.31 0.43
N ASP A 29 -1.40 11.66 -0.03
CA ASP A 29 -0.72 10.93 -1.10
C ASP A 29 0.32 9.97 -0.54
N LEU A 30 0.64 8.94 -1.35
CA LEU A 30 1.82 8.14 -1.08
C LEU A 30 3.08 9.04 -1.14
N PRO A 31 4.08 8.80 -0.28
CA PRO A 31 5.31 9.60 -0.25
C PRO A 31 5.99 9.69 -1.63
N TRP A 32 5.94 10.87 -2.26
CA TRP A 32 6.50 11.07 -3.59
C TRP A 32 7.99 10.73 -3.64
N GLY A 33 8.39 9.89 -4.61
CA GLY A 33 9.78 9.45 -4.78
C GLY A 33 10.34 8.59 -3.64
N ARG A 34 9.53 8.24 -2.64
CA ARG A 34 9.89 7.39 -1.50
C ARG A 34 8.99 6.16 -1.38
N HIS A 35 8.36 5.75 -2.48
CA HIS A 35 7.55 4.54 -2.52
C HIS A 35 7.74 3.77 -3.83
N GLU A 36 7.53 2.45 -3.75
CA GLU A 36 7.48 1.53 -4.89
C GLU A 36 6.47 0.43 -4.59
N VAL A 37 5.78 -0.08 -5.61
CA VAL A 37 4.94 -1.28 -5.49
C VAL A 37 5.56 -2.38 -6.35
N ASP A 38 5.91 -3.50 -5.72
CA ASP A 38 6.51 -4.63 -6.44
C ASP A 38 5.47 -5.51 -7.16
N ARG A 39 5.95 -6.55 -7.84
CA ARG A 39 5.10 -7.48 -8.60
C ARG A 39 4.21 -8.36 -7.71
N GLU A 40 4.54 -8.49 -6.43
CA GLU A 40 3.75 -9.22 -5.44
C GLU A 40 2.74 -8.32 -4.72
N HIS A 41 2.55 -7.09 -5.24
CA HIS A 41 1.67 -6.07 -4.69
C HIS A 41 2.05 -5.58 -3.29
N THR A 42 3.33 -5.68 -2.95
CA THR A 42 3.87 -5.13 -1.70
C THR A 42 4.25 -3.67 -1.93
N LEU A 43 3.72 -2.78 -1.09
CA LEU A 43 4.11 -1.38 -1.04
C LEU A 43 5.36 -1.22 -0.16
N HIS A 44 6.44 -0.78 -0.78
CA HIS A 44 7.68 -0.41 -0.13
C HIS A 44 7.69 1.09 0.12
N LEU A 45 7.88 1.51 1.37
CA LEU A 45 8.00 2.91 1.78
C LEU A 45 9.41 3.13 2.34
N TYR A 46 10.17 4.02 1.70
CA TYR A 46 11.56 4.29 2.03
C TYR A 46 11.71 5.51 2.94
N ALA A 47 12.67 5.43 3.87
CA ALA A 47 13.03 6.53 4.78
C ALA A 47 11.81 7.13 5.50
N VAL A 48 10.99 6.27 6.12
CA VAL A 48 9.70 6.64 6.73
C VAL A 48 9.86 7.74 7.79
N THR A 49 8.92 8.69 7.83
CA THR A 49 8.88 9.81 8.79
C THR A 49 7.58 9.77 9.59
N SER A 50 7.50 10.53 10.69
CA SER A 50 6.25 10.62 11.48
C SER A 50 5.05 11.11 10.68
N ALA A 51 5.26 11.87 9.61
CA ALA A 51 4.20 12.33 8.69
C ALA A 51 3.67 11.20 7.79
N ASP A 52 4.42 10.13 7.62
CA ASP A 52 4.01 8.97 6.83
C ASP A 52 3.02 8.08 7.61
N ALA A 53 2.92 8.22 8.93
CA ALA A 53 1.92 7.52 9.72
C ALA A 53 0.49 7.74 9.18
N GLY A 54 -0.35 6.72 9.29
CA GLY A 54 -1.75 6.77 8.84
C GLY A 54 -2.25 5.47 8.23
N ALA A 55 -3.45 5.53 7.66
CA ALA A 55 -4.09 4.40 7.00
C ALA A 55 -3.65 4.29 5.53
N TYR A 56 -3.25 3.09 5.15
CA TYR A 56 -2.89 2.70 3.79
C TYR A 56 -3.88 1.65 3.31
N VAL A 57 -4.40 1.85 2.12
CA VAL A 57 -5.46 1.02 1.54
C VAL A 57 -4.95 0.38 0.27
N CYS A 58 -5.05 -0.94 0.20
CA CYS A 58 -4.88 -1.68 -1.05
C CYS A 58 -6.24 -2.00 -1.66
N THR A 59 -6.42 -1.65 -2.93
CA THR A 59 -7.63 -1.91 -3.71
C THR A 59 -7.31 -2.91 -4.80
N ALA A 60 -7.99 -4.05 -4.79
CA ALA A 60 -7.93 -5.08 -5.81
C ALA A 60 -9.14 -4.97 -6.73
N GLN A 61 -8.92 -4.74 -8.02
CA GLN A 61 -9.97 -4.55 -9.02
C GLN A 61 -9.85 -5.54 -10.16
N SER A 62 -10.94 -6.23 -10.49
CA SER A 62 -11.07 -7.07 -11.68
C SER A 62 -12.34 -6.70 -12.46
N GLN A 63 -12.55 -7.33 -13.61
CA GLN A 63 -13.78 -7.13 -14.40
C GLN A 63 -15.05 -7.59 -13.68
N LEU A 64 -14.92 -8.42 -12.64
CA LEU A 64 -16.04 -8.97 -11.88
C LEU A 64 -16.37 -8.18 -10.61
N GLY A 65 -15.47 -7.29 -10.17
CA GLY A 65 -15.71 -6.52 -8.96
C GLY A 65 -14.47 -5.84 -8.38
N THR A 66 -14.63 -5.34 -7.16
CA THR A 66 -13.58 -4.62 -6.43
C THR A 66 -13.61 -5.04 -4.96
N ALA A 67 -12.44 -5.23 -4.38
CA ALA A 67 -12.23 -5.47 -2.96
C ALA A 67 -11.16 -4.51 -2.45
N ALA A 68 -11.26 -4.10 -1.18
CA ALA A 68 -10.26 -3.24 -0.56
C ALA A 68 -9.92 -3.73 0.85
N ALA A 69 -8.68 -3.54 1.26
CA ALA A 69 -8.20 -3.80 2.62
C ALA A 69 -7.36 -2.63 3.12
N THR A 70 -7.49 -2.32 4.41
CA THR A 70 -6.81 -1.19 5.05
C THR A 70 -5.86 -1.68 6.13
N THR A 71 -4.67 -1.07 6.19
CA THR A 71 -3.68 -1.28 7.25
C THR A 71 -3.17 0.05 7.80
N PHE A 72 -2.74 0.08 9.05
CA PHE A 72 -2.26 1.29 9.72
C PHE A 72 -0.74 1.25 9.88
N LEU A 73 -0.08 2.27 9.35
CA LEU A 73 1.34 2.53 9.60
C LEU A 73 1.49 3.39 10.85
N HIS A 74 2.16 2.81 11.86
CA HIS A 74 2.65 3.54 13.03
C HIS A 74 4.16 3.76 12.89
N VAL A 75 4.67 4.92 13.26
CA VAL A 75 6.08 5.34 13.15
C VAL A 75 6.61 5.78 14.50
#